data_AF-A0ABD1SEX1-F1
#
_entry.id   AF-A0ABD1SEX1-F1
#
_cell.length_a   1.000
_cell.length_b   1.000
_cell.length_c   1.000
_cell.angle_alpha   90.00
_cell.angle_beta   90.00
_cell.angle_gamma   90.00
#
_symmetry.space_group_name_H-M   'P 1'
#
loop_
_entity.id
_entity.type
_entity.pdbx_description
1 polymer ?
#
loop_
_entity_poly.entity_id
_entity_poly.type
_entity_poly.pdbx_seq_one_letter_code
_entity_poly.pdbx_strand_id
1 'polypeptide(L)'
;MNADDDHTAGDSHVPDLRFPPAHGRRDMEVMRSCVISHMSEGISRRKIEDIEKVLAVYNRKVLTLEDSLVKACKRTVTNLEVVENEKSKEIHPLKKKNSSLRKSCEASEARVNEQEDEIDNLRSAVAHTQHDVVENYKTSSEYQQDLYAYGAESMSVSISLTKEWISTEHPGINPHGFDCFLARRRDLKQVAEQGQAAEQDGADDHADDPLQGEDGASQLD
;
A
#
# COMPACT_ATOMS: atom_id res chain seq x y z
N MET A 1 -53.37 122.71 -52.76
CA MET A 1 -53.19 122.96 -54.20
C MET A 1 -53.77 121.77 -54.94
N ASN A 2 -54.90 122.03 -55.58
CA ASN A 2 -55.62 121.31 -56.64
C ASN A 2 -56.03 119.84 -56.36
N ALA A 3 -57.33 119.50 -56.22
CA ALA A 3 -58.41 119.59 -57.23
C ALA A 3 -58.11 118.60 -58.38
N ASP A 4 -58.94 117.65 -58.80
CA ASP A 4 -60.39 117.51 -58.74
C ASP A 4 -60.81 116.03 -58.85
N ASP A 5 -62.04 115.83 -58.39
CA ASP A 5 -63.04 114.80 -58.70
C ASP A 5 -62.86 113.94 -59.97
N ASP A 6 -63.22 112.66 -59.86
CA ASP A 6 -64.20 112.11 -60.81
C ASP A 6 -65.05 111.00 -60.15
N HIS A 7 -66.37 111.19 -60.28
CA HIS A 7 -67.41 110.28 -59.82
C HIS A 7 -67.80 109.36 -60.98
N THR A 8 -67.77 108.05 -60.77
CA THR A 8 -68.70 107.16 -61.48
C THR A 8 -69.18 106.04 -60.56
N ALA A 9 -70.47 106.12 -60.24
CA ALA A 9 -71.24 105.09 -59.59
C ALA A 9 -71.37 103.88 -60.54
N GLY A 10 -70.84 102.73 -60.11
CA GLY A 10 -71.00 101.44 -60.76
C GLY A 10 -71.77 100.50 -59.84
N ASP A 11 -73.09 100.59 -59.91
CA ASP A 11 -74.04 99.67 -59.29
C ASP A 11 -73.75 98.24 -59.78
N SER A 12 -73.21 97.40 -58.90
CA SER A 12 -72.96 95.98 -59.16
C SER A 12 -73.23 95.20 -57.89
N HIS A 13 -74.52 94.92 -57.70
CA HIS A 13 -75.08 93.70 -57.13
C HIS A 13 -74.08 92.82 -56.38
N VAL A 14 -73.91 93.06 -55.08
CA VAL A 14 -73.26 92.11 -54.18
C VAL A 14 -74.20 90.92 -54.06
N PRO A 15 -73.84 89.71 -54.51
CA PRO A 15 -74.65 88.55 -54.21
C PRO A 15 -74.59 88.31 -52.70
N ASP A 16 -75.76 88.23 -52.07
CA ASP A 16 -75.96 87.75 -50.71
C ASP A 16 -75.41 86.31 -50.65
N LEU A 17 -74.10 86.19 -50.39
CA LEU A 17 -73.44 84.92 -50.05
C LEU A 17 -73.83 84.58 -48.60
N ARG A 18 -75.13 84.36 -48.38
CA ARG A 18 -75.58 83.48 -47.30
C ARG A 18 -74.91 82.15 -47.55
N PHE A 19 -73.80 81.93 -46.84
CA PHE A 19 -73.24 80.60 -46.68
C PHE A 19 -74.39 79.67 -46.28
N PRO A 20 -74.58 78.54 -46.99
CA PRO A 20 -75.57 77.56 -46.57
C PRO A 20 -75.26 77.13 -45.13
N PRO A 21 -76.27 76.67 -44.36
CA PRO A 21 -76.08 76.23 -42.98
C PRO A 21 -74.90 75.26 -42.89
N ALA A 22 -74.16 75.31 -41.79
CA ALA A 22 -72.92 74.56 -41.52
C ALA A 22 -73.09 73.01 -41.48
N HIS A 23 -73.67 72.41 -42.50
CA HIS A 23 -73.83 70.97 -42.67
C HIS A 23 -72.54 70.32 -43.17
N GLY A 24 -71.72 71.03 -43.98
CA GLY A 24 -70.45 70.49 -44.47
C GLY A 24 -69.32 70.37 -43.43
N ARG A 25 -69.37 71.09 -42.30
CA ARG A 25 -68.33 70.95 -41.25
C ARG A 25 -68.42 69.61 -40.53
N ARG A 26 -69.64 69.19 -40.19
CA ARG A 26 -69.88 67.90 -39.53
C ARG A 26 -69.52 66.75 -40.47
N ASP A 27 -69.90 66.84 -41.74
CA ASP A 27 -69.57 65.80 -42.73
C ASP A 27 -68.06 65.69 -42.97
N MET A 28 -67.34 66.82 -43.03
CA MET A 28 -65.87 66.85 -43.12
C MET A 28 -65.18 66.30 -41.86
N GLU A 29 -65.75 66.55 -40.68
CA GLU A 29 -65.23 66.03 -39.41
C GLU A 29 -65.44 64.51 -39.28
N VAL A 30 -66.60 64.01 -39.70
CA VAL A 30 -66.89 62.57 -39.79
C VAL A 30 -65.95 61.89 -40.78
N MET A 31 -65.76 62.46 -41.99
CA MET A 31 -64.81 61.91 -42.97
C MET A 31 -63.37 61.90 -42.43
N ARG A 32 -62.91 62.96 -41.77
CA ARG A 32 -61.59 63.00 -41.13
C ARG A 32 -61.45 61.92 -40.05
N SER A 33 -62.46 61.75 -39.20
CA SER A 33 -62.48 60.71 -38.17
C SER A 33 -62.40 59.30 -38.78
N CYS A 34 -63.16 59.03 -39.86
CA CYS A 34 -63.12 57.75 -40.58
C CYS A 34 -61.74 57.48 -41.21
N VAL A 35 -61.13 58.49 -41.84
CA VAL A 35 -59.79 58.35 -42.45
C VAL A 35 -58.72 58.12 -41.39
N ILE A 36 -58.74 58.86 -40.28
CA ILE A 36 -57.81 58.68 -39.16
C ILE A 36 -57.97 57.28 -38.55
N SER A 37 -59.21 56.83 -38.32
CA SER A 37 -59.52 55.50 -37.82
C SER A 37 -58.98 54.41 -38.75
N HIS A 38 -59.28 54.50 -40.05
CA HIS A 38 -58.82 53.51 -41.03
C HIS A 38 -57.29 53.48 -41.18
N MET A 39 -56.64 54.66 -41.14
CA MET A 39 -55.18 54.75 -41.13
C MET A 39 -54.57 54.13 -39.86
N SER A 40 -55.16 54.38 -38.69
CA SER A 40 -54.68 53.84 -37.42
C SER A 40 -54.81 52.31 -37.35
N GLU A 41 -55.90 51.77 -37.91
CA GLU A 41 -56.14 50.33 -38.04
C GLU A 41 -55.15 49.70 -39.03
N GLY A 42 -54.90 50.36 -40.17
CA GLY A 42 -53.90 49.92 -41.14
C GLY A 42 -52.47 49.93 -40.59
N ILE A 43 -52.10 50.91 -39.77
CA ILE A 43 -50.80 50.96 -39.07
C ILE A 43 -50.71 49.85 -38.02
N SER A 44 -51.78 49.58 -37.27
CA SER A 44 -51.81 48.53 -36.25
C SER A 44 -51.71 47.14 -36.87
N ARG A 45 -52.42 46.88 -37.98
CA ARG A 45 -52.31 45.64 -38.75
C ARG A 45 -50.88 45.36 -39.22
N ARG A 46 -50.21 46.35 -39.83
CA ARG A 46 -48.81 46.20 -40.26
C ARG A 46 -47.87 45.89 -39.09
N LYS A 47 -48.06 46.54 -37.93
CA LYS A 47 -47.26 46.24 -36.72
C LYS A 47 -47.48 44.81 -36.23
N ILE A 48 -48.71 44.30 -36.27
CA ILE A 48 -49.04 42.92 -35.91
C ILE A 48 -48.34 41.95 -36.86
N GLU A 49 -48.43 42.17 -38.18
CA GLU A 49 -47.76 41.34 -39.19
C GLU A 49 -46.24 41.27 -38.97
N ASP A 50 -45.60 42.38 -38.63
CA ASP A 50 -44.16 42.40 -38.38
C ASP A 50 -43.79 41.65 -37.10
N ILE A 51 -44.62 41.74 -36.05
CA ILE A 51 -44.45 40.94 -34.83
C ILE A 51 -44.60 39.44 -35.14
N GLU A 52 -45.60 39.06 -35.93
CA GLU A 52 -45.81 37.67 -36.35
C GLU A 52 -44.62 37.12 -37.15
N LYS A 53 -44.06 37.91 -38.07
CA LYS A 53 -42.84 37.53 -38.82
C LYS A 53 -41.65 37.32 -37.88
N VAL A 54 -41.44 38.21 -36.92
CA VAL A 54 -40.35 38.08 -35.94
C VAL A 54 -40.55 36.84 -35.07
N LEU A 55 -41.77 36.59 -34.59
CA LEU A 55 -42.11 35.40 -33.83
C LEU A 55 -41.91 34.12 -34.64
N ALA A 56 -42.28 34.10 -35.92
CA ALA A 56 -42.05 32.96 -36.79
C ALA A 56 -40.56 32.64 -36.97
N VAL A 57 -39.72 33.67 -37.14
CA VAL A 57 -38.25 33.51 -37.22
C VAL A 57 -37.69 33.00 -35.89
N TYR A 58 -38.14 33.57 -34.77
CA TYR A 58 -37.71 33.14 -33.44
C TYR A 58 -38.08 31.68 -33.18
N ASN A 59 -39.34 31.30 -33.39
CA ASN A 59 -39.82 29.93 -33.20
C ASN A 59 -39.07 28.94 -34.09
N ARG A 60 -38.80 29.29 -35.35
CA ARG A 60 -38.00 28.45 -36.25
C ARG A 60 -36.58 28.23 -35.72
N LYS A 61 -35.94 29.26 -35.16
CA LYS A 61 -34.61 29.14 -34.56
C LYS A 61 -34.65 28.25 -33.31
N VAL A 62 -35.64 28.45 -32.43
CA VAL A 62 -35.83 27.63 -31.23
C VAL A 62 -35.98 26.16 -31.62
N LEU A 63 -36.88 25.82 -32.54
CA LEU A 63 -37.08 24.45 -33.01
C LEU A 63 -35.81 23.82 -33.61
N THR A 64 -35.01 24.62 -34.34
CA THR A 64 -33.74 24.13 -34.92
C THR A 64 -32.70 23.84 -33.82
N LEU A 65 -32.64 24.70 -32.79
CA LEU A 65 -31.75 24.49 -31.65
C LEU A 65 -32.18 23.27 -30.83
N GLU A 66 -33.48 23.11 -30.57
CA GLU A 66 -34.03 21.95 -29.88
C GLU A 66 -33.72 20.64 -30.61
N ASP A 67 -33.94 20.57 -31.93
CA ASP A 67 -33.59 19.40 -32.72
C ASP A 67 -32.08 19.10 -32.69
N SER A 68 -31.25 20.14 -32.78
CA SER A 68 -29.79 19.99 -32.69
C SER A 68 -29.34 19.47 -31.32
N LEU A 69 -29.97 19.95 -30.24
CA LEU A 69 -29.71 19.53 -28.87
C LEU A 69 -30.14 18.09 -28.65
N VAL A 70 -31.34 17.72 -29.09
CA VAL A 70 -31.82 16.34 -29.00
C VAL A 70 -30.87 15.39 -29.73
N LYS A 71 -30.40 15.76 -30.92
CA LYS A 71 -29.40 14.98 -31.66
C LYS A 71 -28.07 14.88 -30.92
N ALA A 72 -27.59 15.97 -30.31
CA ALA A 72 -26.37 15.96 -29.52
C ALA A 72 -26.52 15.04 -28.28
N CYS A 73 -27.60 15.18 -27.52
CA CYS A 73 -27.90 14.35 -26.36
C CYS A 73 -27.97 12.86 -26.71
N LYS A 74 -28.62 12.51 -27.84
CA LYS A 74 -28.67 11.12 -28.32
C LYS A 74 -27.27 10.57 -28.58
N ARG A 75 -26.41 11.32 -29.28
CA ARG A 75 -25.02 10.90 -29.54
C ARG A 75 -24.21 10.74 -28.25
N THR A 76 -24.37 11.65 -27.30
CA THR A 76 -23.65 11.55 -26.01
C THR A 76 -24.09 10.33 -25.23
N VAL A 77 -25.39 10.01 -25.21
CA VAL A 77 -25.90 8.80 -24.54
C VAL A 77 -25.32 7.54 -25.19
N THR A 78 -25.35 7.43 -26.51
CA THR A 78 -24.78 6.27 -27.21
C THR A 78 -23.28 6.13 -26.97
N ASN A 79 -22.53 7.24 -26.93
CA ASN A 79 -21.11 7.20 -26.65
C ASN A 79 -20.82 6.74 -25.21
N LEU A 80 -21.62 7.17 -24.24
CA LEU A 80 -21.50 6.73 -22.85
C LEU A 80 -21.78 5.22 -22.72
N GLU A 81 -22.80 4.70 -23.40
CA GLU A 81 -23.09 3.26 -23.42
C GLU A 81 -21.94 2.44 -24.01
N VAL A 82 -21.27 2.94 -25.05
CA VAL A 82 -20.09 2.28 -25.62
C VAL A 82 -18.94 2.26 -24.60
N VAL A 83 -18.63 3.41 -24.00
CA VAL A 83 -17.56 3.52 -22.99
C VAL A 83 -17.84 2.63 -21.78
N GLU A 84 -19.08 2.58 -21.30
CA GLU A 84 -19.49 1.71 -20.20
C GLU A 84 -19.27 0.23 -20.54
N ASN A 85 -19.66 -0.19 -21.74
CA ASN A 85 -19.47 -1.55 -22.21
C ASN A 85 -17.99 -1.93 -22.37
N GLU A 86 -17.16 -1.03 -22.91
CA GLU A 86 -15.71 -1.24 -23.02
C GLU A 86 -15.06 -1.37 -21.64
N LYS A 87 -15.41 -0.46 -20.72
CA LYS A 87 -14.92 -0.51 -19.35
C LYS A 87 -15.35 -1.79 -18.63
N SER A 88 -16.58 -2.26 -18.85
CA SER A 88 -17.08 -3.52 -18.29
C SER A 88 -16.29 -4.73 -18.80
N LYS A 89 -15.97 -4.74 -20.11
CA LYS A 89 -15.13 -5.78 -20.73
C LYS A 89 -13.70 -5.79 -20.20
N GLU A 90 -13.15 -4.65 -19.81
CA GLU A 90 -11.81 -4.55 -19.22
C GLU A 90 -11.78 -4.94 -17.74
N ILE A 91 -12.79 -4.54 -16.96
CA ILE A 91 -12.86 -4.81 -15.51
C ILE A 91 -12.99 -6.31 -15.22
N HIS A 92 -13.80 -7.03 -16.00
CA HIS A 92 -14.05 -8.45 -15.75
C HIS A 92 -12.78 -9.33 -15.75
N PRO A 93 -11.91 -9.31 -16.78
CA PRO A 93 -10.66 -10.07 -16.79
C PRO A 93 -9.68 -9.60 -15.71
N LEU A 94 -9.62 -8.30 -15.42
CA LEU A 94 -8.78 -7.77 -14.34
C LEU A 94 -9.22 -8.30 -12.96
N LYS A 95 -10.53 -8.34 -12.70
CA LYS A 95 -11.09 -8.92 -11.48
C LYS A 95 -10.73 -10.40 -11.35
N LYS A 96 -10.83 -11.15 -12.45
CA LYS A 96 -10.42 -12.56 -12.49
C LYS A 96 -8.92 -12.72 -12.22
N LYS A 97 -8.06 -11.93 -12.88
CA LYS A 97 -6.61 -11.94 -12.67
C LYS A 97 -6.24 -11.62 -11.22
N ASN A 98 -6.85 -10.60 -10.63
CA ASN A 98 -6.65 -10.26 -9.21
C ASN A 98 -7.04 -11.40 -8.27
N SER A 99 -8.17 -12.07 -8.53
CA SER A 99 -8.56 -13.24 -7.71
C SER A 99 -7.57 -14.39 -7.81
N SER A 100 -6.99 -14.62 -9.00
CA SER A 100 -5.97 -15.66 -9.21
C SER A 100 -4.65 -15.30 -8.53
N LEU A 101 -4.21 -14.05 -8.65
CA LEU A 101 -2.99 -13.56 -7.99
C LEU A 101 -3.11 -13.65 -6.48
N ARG A 102 -4.25 -13.27 -5.91
CA ARG A 102 -4.49 -13.39 -4.47
C ARG A 102 -4.32 -14.83 -3.98
N LYS A 103 -4.95 -15.81 -4.65
CA LYS A 103 -4.79 -17.23 -4.32
C LYS A 103 -3.33 -17.69 -4.42
N SER A 104 -2.61 -17.21 -5.43
CA SER A 104 -1.19 -17.53 -5.59
C SER A 104 -0.33 -16.93 -4.47
N CYS A 105 -0.64 -15.72 -4.01
CA CYS A 105 0.03 -15.09 -2.88
C CYS A 105 -0.24 -15.86 -1.59
N GLU A 106 -1.50 -16.17 -1.28
CA GLU A 106 -1.90 -16.95 -0.09
C GLU A 106 -1.20 -18.33 -0.07
N ALA A 107 -1.15 -19.01 -1.22
CA ALA A 107 -0.45 -20.29 -1.33
C ALA A 107 1.07 -20.15 -1.15
N SER A 108 1.66 -19.03 -1.56
CA SER A 108 3.08 -18.77 -1.36
C SER A 108 3.40 -18.43 0.09
N GLU A 109 2.55 -17.66 0.75
CA GLU A 109 2.66 -17.32 2.17
C GLU A 109 2.58 -18.58 3.04
N ALA A 110 1.65 -19.50 2.73
CA ALA A 110 1.58 -20.79 3.42
C ALA A 110 2.87 -21.61 3.30
N ARG A 111 3.50 -21.64 2.12
CA ARG A 111 4.79 -22.33 1.92
C ARG A 111 5.93 -21.68 2.69
N VAL A 112 5.96 -20.34 2.77
CA VAL A 112 6.98 -19.63 3.55
C VAL A 112 6.85 -19.98 5.03
N ASN A 113 5.63 -19.99 5.57
CA ASN A 113 5.39 -20.36 6.97
C ASN A 113 5.84 -21.81 7.24
N GLU A 114 5.52 -22.76 6.34
CA GLU A 114 5.98 -24.15 6.46
C GLU A 114 7.52 -24.25 6.46
N GLN A 115 8.19 -23.48 5.63
CA GLN A 115 9.66 -23.41 5.60
C GLN A 115 10.24 -22.78 6.87
N GLU A 116 9.60 -21.75 7.42
CA GLU A 116 10.02 -21.15 8.69
C GLU A 116 9.90 -22.16 9.85
N ASP A 117 8.79 -22.89 9.92
CA ASP A 117 8.58 -23.97 10.89
C ASP A 117 9.66 -25.07 10.74
N GLU A 118 9.99 -25.47 9.51
CA GLU A 118 11.07 -26.44 9.25
C GLU A 118 12.44 -25.92 9.70
N ILE A 119 12.75 -24.66 9.40
CA ILE A 119 14.01 -24.02 9.82
C ILE A 119 14.12 -24.01 11.34
N ASP A 120 13.05 -23.66 12.05
CA ASP A 120 13.07 -23.62 13.52
C ASP A 120 13.20 -25.02 14.13
N ASN A 121 12.55 -26.03 13.54
CA ASN A 121 12.75 -27.43 13.91
C ASN A 121 14.21 -27.87 13.71
N LEU A 122 14.81 -27.54 12.57
CA LEU A 122 16.22 -27.86 12.28
C LEU A 122 17.18 -27.14 13.22
N ARG A 123 16.93 -25.86 13.53
CA ARG A 123 17.72 -25.11 14.52
C ARG A 123 17.67 -25.77 15.88
N SER A 124 16.49 -26.21 16.32
CA SER A 124 16.33 -26.96 17.57
C SER A 124 17.11 -28.29 17.53
N ALA A 125 16.96 -29.08 16.47
CA ALA A 125 17.68 -30.35 16.32
C ALA A 125 19.21 -30.17 16.30
N VAL A 126 19.72 -29.14 15.62
CA VAL A 126 21.14 -28.80 15.63
C VAL A 126 21.61 -28.42 17.04
N ALA A 127 20.84 -27.62 17.78
CA ALA A 127 21.20 -27.26 19.15
C ALA A 127 21.28 -28.49 20.07
N HIS A 128 20.34 -29.43 19.96
CA HIS A 128 20.35 -30.68 20.73
C HIS A 128 21.52 -31.58 20.36
N THR A 129 21.74 -31.81 19.06
CA THR A 129 22.86 -32.65 18.60
C THR A 129 24.22 -32.05 18.97
N GLN A 130 24.38 -30.74 18.89
CA GLN A 130 25.62 -30.07 19.35
C GLN A 130 25.83 -30.27 20.85
N HIS A 131 24.78 -30.11 21.66
CA HIS A 131 24.85 -30.38 23.09
C HIS A 131 25.26 -31.84 23.36
N ASP A 132 24.62 -32.80 22.71
CA ASP A 132 24.92 -34.22 22.89
C ASP A 132 26.34 -34.58 22.44
N VAL A 133 26.82 -34.02 21.34
CA VAL A 133 28.21 -34.22 20.88
C VAL A 133 29.20 -33.68 21.91
N VAL A 134 28.94 -32.50 22.48
CA VAL A 134 29.81 -31.90 23.50
C VAL A 134 29.82 -32.73 24.77
N GLU A 135 28.66 -33.16 25.27
CA GLU A 135 28.58 -33.99 26.48
C GLU A 135 29.23 -35.35 26.26
N ASN A 136 28.99 -35.99 25.12
CA ASN A 136 29.66 -37.24 24.76
C ASN A 136 31.18 -37.08 24.67
N TYR A 137 31.66 -36.00 24.05
CA TYR A 137 33.09 -35.71 23.97
C TYR A 137 33.72 -35.53 25.35
N LYS A 138 33.08 -34.80 26.28
CA LYS A 138 33.58 -34.65 27.67
C LYS A 138 33.74 -35.99 28.39
N THR A 139 32.89 -36.97 28.07
CA THR A 139 32.98 -38.32 28.65
C THR A 139 33.93 -39.25 27.87
N SER A 140 34.42 -38.83 26.71
CA SER A 140 35.31 -39.63 25.86
C SER A 140 36.71 -39.72 26.45
N SER A 141 37.37 -40.85 26.16
CA SER A 141 38.80 -41.02 26.43
C SER A 141 39.66 -39.98 25.71
N GLU A 142 39.22 -39.49 24.55
CA GLU A 142 39.94 -38.45 23.79
C GLU A 142 40.02 -37.14 24.59
N TYR A 143 38.91 -36.71 25.21
CA TYR A 143 38.90 -35.52 26.06
C TYR A 143 39.82 -35.68 27.27
N GLN A 144 39.85 -36.86 27.91
CA GLN A 144 40.79 -37.11 29.00
C GLN A 144 42.23 -37.00 28.51
N GLN A 145 42.55 -37.56 27.34
CA GLN A 145 43.89 -37.50 26.75
C GLN A 145 44.30 -36.06 26.42
N ASP A 146 43.41 -35.28 25.81
CA ASP A 146 43.62 -33.86 25.51
C ASP A 146 43.82 -33.04 26.79
N LEU A 147 43.06 -33.33 27.85
CA LEU A 147 43.20 -32.69 29.15
C LEU A 147 44.56 -32.99 29.79
N TYR A 148 45.01 -34.26 29.74
CA TYR A 148 46.33 -34.64 30.23
C TYR A 148 47.46 -33.99 29.40
N ALA A 149 47.32 -33.95 28.08
CA ALA A 149 48.28 -33.31 27.20
C ALA A 149 48.41 -31.80 27.50
N TYR A 150 47.27 -31.10 27.60
CA TYR A 150 47.24 -29.69 27.99
C TYR A 150 47.88 -29.44 29.35
N GLY A 151 47.57 -30.27 30.36
CA GLY A 151 48.18 -30.19 31.68
C GLY A 151 49.70 -30.40 31.64
N ALA A 152 50.18 -31.37 30.85
CA ALA A 152 51.60 -31.64 30.67
C ALA A 152 52.33 -30.45 30.01
N GLU A 153 51.75 -29.86 28.97
CA GLU A 153 52.28 -28.66 28.30
C GLU A 153 52.34 -27.47 29.27
N SER A 154 51.26 -27.20 30.01
CA SER A 154 51.19 -26.11 30.99
C SER A 154 52.26 -26.26 32.09
N MET A 155 52.44 -27.48 32.61
CA MET A 155 53.50 -27.77 33.58
C MET A 155 54.89 -27.58 32.98
N SER A 156 55.12 -28.01 31.74
CA SER A 156 56.39 -27.83 31.04
C SER A 156 56.77 -26.35 30.88
N VAL A 157 55.81 -25.51 30.49
CA VAL A 157 55.98 -24.06 30.40
C VAL A 157 56.30 -23.46 31.77
N SER A 158 55.55 -23.84 32.81
CA SER A 158 55.77 -23.36 34.18
C SER A 158 57.14 -23.73 34.73
N ILE A 159 57.60 -24.97 34.46
CA ILE A 159 58.94 -25.43 34.82
C ILE A 159 60.00 -24.60 34.12
N SER A 160 59.81 -24.31 32.83
CA SER A 160 60.75 -23.53 32.03
C SER A 160 60.86 -22.10 32.55
N LEU A 161 59.73 -21.43 32.82
CA LEU A 161 59.67 -20.10 33.43
C LEU A 161 60.33 -20.08 34.81
N THR A 162 60.10 -21.10 35.63
CA THR A 162 60.70 -21.20 36.97
C THR A 162 62.21 -21.31 36.89
N LYS A 163 62.73 -22.12 35.96
CA LYS A 163 64.19 -22.25 35.73
C LYS A 163 64.80 -20.95 35.24
N GLU A 164 64.12 -20.25 34.34
CA GLU A 164 64.54 -18.94 33.85
C GLU A 164 64.63 -17.94 35.01
N TRP A 165 63.57 -17.84 35.82
CA TRP A 165 63.53 -16.96 36.99
C TRP A 165 64.63 -17.25 38.02
N ILE A 166 64.89 -18.53 38.35
CA ILE A 166 66.00 -18.92 39.23
C ILE A 166 67.34 -18.44 38.65
N SER A 167 67.53 -18.62 37.34
CA SER A 167 68.78 -18.26 36.67
C SER A 167 69.01 -16.74 36.64
N THR A 168 67.96 -15.94 36.53
CA THR A 168 68.04 -14.47 36.44
C THR A 168 68.09 -13.80 37.82
N GLU A 169 67.23 -14.21 38.75
CA GLU A 169 67.06 -13.55 40.05
C GLU A 169 67.91 -14.17 41.17
N HIS A 170 68.34 -15.43 41.00
CA HIS A 170 69.09 -16.18 41.98
C HIS A 170 70.31 -16.90 41.38
N PRO A 171 71.29 -16.17 40.82
CA PRO A 171 72.41 -16.75 40.07
C PRO A 171 73.33 -17.66 40.90
N GLY A 172 73.26 -17.62 42.23
CA GLY A 172 73.97 -18.54 43.12
C GLY A 172 73.28 -19.90 43.31
N ILE A 173 72.06 -20.07 42.82
CA ILE A 173 71.29 -21.32 42.91
C ILE A 173 71.38 -22.03 41.56
N ASN A 174 71.87 -23.28 41.56
CA ASN A 174 71.94 -24.09 40.36
C ASN A 174 70.53 -24.53 39.91
N PRO A 175 70.07 -24.15 38.70
CA PRO A 175 68.75 -24.55 38.18
C PRO A 175 68.60 -26.08 38.06
N HIS A 176 69.69 -26.84 37.91
CA HIS A 176 69.64 -28.30 37.92
C HIS A 176 69.16 -28.90 39.25
N GLY A 177 69.28 -28.18 40.37
CA GLY A 177 68.70 -28.62 41.64
C GLY A 177 67.18 -28.79 41.57
N PHE A 178 66.52 -27.97 40.74
CA PHE A 178 65.09 -28.09 40.47
C PHE A 178 64.75 -29.35 39.66
N ASP A 179 65.59 -29.74 38.69
CA ASP A 179 65.42 -31.00 37.96
C ASP A 179 65.55 -32.23 38.86
N CYS A 180 66.55 -32.23 39.74
CA CYS A 180 66.73 -33.30 40.73
C CYS A 180 65.53 -33.39 41.69
N PHE A 181 64.98 -32.25 42.10
CA PHE A 181 63.79 -32.19 42.94
C PHE A 181 62.56 -32.78 42.23
N LEU A 182 62.32 -32.40 40.97
CA LEU A 182 61.21 -32.94 40.17
C LEU A 182 61.36 -34.44 39.91
N ALA A 183 62.57 -34.92 39.62
CA ALA A 183 62.87 -36.34 39.44
C ALA A 183 62.55 -37.14 40.71
N ARG A 184 63.05 -36.69 41.87
CA ARG A 184 62.78 -37.34 43.16
C ARG A 184 61.29 -37.37 43.50
N ARG A 185 60.54 -36.33 43.17
CA ARG A 185 59.08 -36.29 43.36
C ARG A 185 58.36 -37.31 42.48
N ARG A 186 58.84 -37.55 41.25
CA ARG A 186 58.29 -38.58 40.35
C ARG A 186 58.52 -39.99 40.91
N ASP A 187 59.73 -40.27 41.39
CA ASP A 187 60.08 -41.57 41.95
C ASP A 187 59.27 -41.89 43.20
N LEU A 188 59.09 -40.92 44.10
CA LEU A 188 58.23 -41.05 45.29
C LEU A 188 56.76 -41.33 44.94
N LYS A 189 56.27 -40.73 43.84
CA LYS A 189 54.88 -40.95 43.39
C LYS A 189 54.68 -42.36 42.83
N GLN A 190 55.63 -42.86 42.05
CA GLN A 190 55.58 -44.23 41.51
C GLN A 190 55.61 -45.30 42.61
N VAL A 191 56.41 -45.07 43.67
CA VAL A 191 56.45 -45.97 44.83
C VAL A 191 55.11 -46.01 45.58
N ALA A 192 54.42 -44.88 45.70
CA ALA A 192 53.10 -44.82 46.33
C ALA A 192 52.00 -45.51 45.51
N GLU A 193 52.02 -45.33 44.18
CA GLU A 193 51.05 -45.96 43.27
C GLU A 193 51.24 -47.50 43.20
N GLN A 194 52.47 -48.01 43.29
CA GLN A 194 52.76 -49.44 43.36
C GLN A 194 52.33 -50.10 44.69
N GLY A 195 52.38 -49.38 45.80
CA GLY A 195 51.91 -49.87 47.11
C GLY A 195 50.39 -50.07 47.16
N GLN A 196 49.61 -49.20 46.49
CA GLN A 196 48.16 -49.30 46.46
C GLN A 196 47.63 -50.38 45.50
N ALA A 197 48.32 -50.63 44.37
CA ALA A 197 47.97 -51.73 43.47
C ALA A 197 48.14 -53.11 44.11
N ALA A 198 49.12 -53.26 45.02
CA ALA A 198 49.36 -54.50 45.75
C ALA A 198 48.33 -54.80 46.86
N GLU A 199 47.57 -53.79 47.33
CA GLU A 199 46.52 -53.97 48.34
C GLU A 199 45.14 -54.30 47.71
N GLN A 200 44.89 -53.97 46.43
CA GLN A 200 43.63 -54.31 45.74
C GLN A 200 43.61 -55.72 45.12
N ASP A 201 44.77 -56.28 44.77
CA ASP A 201 44.91 -57.68 44.30
C ASP A 201 44.81 -58.72 45.44
N GLY A 202 44.59 -58.28 46.69
CA GLY A 202 44.49 -59.15 47.88
C GLY A 202 43.07 -59.33 48.44
N ALA A 203 42.03 -58.80 47.77
CA ALA A 203 40.65 -58.81 48.28
C ALA A 203 39.64 -59.40 47.28
N ASP A 204 40.00 -60.50 46.62
CA ASP A 204 39.05 -61.29 45.83
C ASP A 204 39.33 -62.79 46.04
N ASP A 205 39.12 -63.25 47.28
CA ASP A 205 38.99 -64.67 47.59
C ASP A 205 37.88 -64.83 48.64
N HIS A 206 36.87 -65.64 48.27
CA HIS A 206 35.65 -66.06 49.00
C HIS A 206 34.40 -65.17 48.96
N ALA A 207 33.46 -65.49 48.05
CA ALA A 207 32.33 -66.36 48.40
C ALA A 207 31.51 -66.77 47.15
N ASP A 208 31.64 -68.04 46.75
CA ASP A 208 30.59 -68.77 46.04
C ASP A 208 29.55 -69.25 47.07
N ASP A 209 28.27 -68.96 46.84
CA ASP A 209 27.18 -69.87 47.24
C ASP A 209 26.03 -69.78 46.22
N PRO A 210 25.66 -70.88 45.54
CA PRO A 210 24.57 -70.90 44.56
C PRO A 210 23.31 -71.54 45.15
N LEU A 211 22.22 -70.78 45.30
CA LEU A 211 20.88 -71.35 45.51
C LEU A 211 19.80 -70.63 44.68
N GLN A 212 19.37 -71.34 43.64
CA GLN A 212 18.00 -71.60 43.16
C GLN A 212 16.82 -70.72 43.62
N GLY A 213 15.93 -70.43 42.66
CA GLY A 213 14.52 -70.03 42.82
C GLY A 213 14.13 -69.00 41.77
N GLU A 214 13.79 -69.39 40.53
CA GLU A 214 12.43 -69.69 40.05
C GLU A 214 11.32 -68.68 40.46
N ASP A 215 10.57 -68.32 39.41
CA ASP A 215 9.20 -67.80 39.37
C ASP A 215 8.90 -66.32 39.64
N GLY A 216 8.16 -65.73 38.69
CA GLY A 216 7.33 -64.56 38.99
C GLY A 216 7.02 -63.63 37.83
N ALA A 217 6.24 -64.11 36.85
CA ALA A 217 5.53 -63.25 35.91
C ALA A 217 4.59 -62.27 36.62
N SER A 218 4.53 -61.02 36.15
CA SER A 218 3.43 -60.02 36.23
C SER A 218 3.96 -58.81 35.44
N GLN A 219 3.50 -58.35 34.28
CA GLN A 219 2.16 -58.09 33.74
C GLN A 219 1.23 -57.31 34.68
N LEU A 220 0.69 -56.20 34.14
CA LEU A 220 -0.30 -55.23 34.67
C LEU A 220 0.35 -54.01 35.36
N ASP A 221 0.08 -52.75 34.98
CA ASP A 221 -0.91 -52.11 34.09
C ASP A 221 -0.25 -50.95 33.30
#